data_AF-A0A7I7QHR9-F1
#
_entry.id   AF-A0A7I7QHR9-F1
#
_cell.length_a   1.000
_cell.length_b   1.000
_cell.length_c   1.000
_cell.angle_alpha   90.00
_cell.angle_beta   90.00
_cell.angle_gamma   90.00
#
_symmetry.space_group_name_H-M   'P 1'
#
loop_
_entity.id
_entity.type
_entity.pdbx_description
1 polymer ?
#
loop_
_entity_poly.entity_id
_entity_poly.type
_entity_poly.pdbx_seq_one_letter_code
_entity_poly.pdbx_strand_id
1 'polypeptide(L)' 'MPLWVVGVGMGLVFAASGAIKLVVPKKRLALRGSSWVDDFSSGTVIFVGLTEIAGGLAML' A
#
# COMPACT_ATOMS: atom_id res chain seq x y z
N MET A 1 1.55 23.98 -12.94
CA MET A 1 0.48 23.01 -12.61
C MET A 1 0.26 23.03 -11.11
N PRO A 2 -0.99 23.06 -10.61
CA PRO A 2 -1.22 23.03 -9.17
C PRO A 2 -0.69 21.71 -8.60
N LEU A 3 0.14 21.81 -7.56
CA LEU A 3 0.80 20.67 -6.90
C LEU A 3 -0.20 19.64 -6.36
N TRP A 4 -1.47 20.04 -6.14
CA TRP A 4 -2.55 19.15 -5.71
C TRP A 4 -2.77 17.96 -6.64
N VAL A 5 -2.50 18.08 -7.95
CA VAL A 5 -2.81 17.01 -8.91
C VAL A 5 -1.88 15.82 -8.67
N VAL A 6 -0.62 16.15 -8.38
CA VAL A 6 0.38 15.16 -7.98
C VAL A 6 0.01 14.54 -6.64
N GLY A 7 -0.46 15.36 -5.69
CA GLY A 7 -0.92 14.90 -4.38
C GLY A 7 -2.06 13.89 -4.47
N VAL A 8 -3.15 14.24 -5.17
CA VAL A 8 -4.29 13.35 -5.40
C VAL A 8 -3.87 12.08 -6.14
N GLY A 9 -3.01 12.21 -7.17
CA GLY A 9 -2.48 11.06 -7.89
C GLY A 9 -1.68 10.10 -7.00
N MET A 10 -0.78 10.63 -6.15
CA MET A 10 -0.03 9.83 -5.19
C MET A 10 -0.93 9.22 -4.13
N GLY A 11 -1.93 9.96 -3.64
CA GLY A 11 -2.92 9.48 -2.68
C GLY A 11 -3.67 8.24 -3.19
N LEU A 12 -4.13 8.29 -4.44
CA LEU A 12 -4.78 7.15 -5.09
C LEU A 12 -3.85 5.94 -5.26
N VAL A 13 -2.58 6.16 -5.63
CA VAL A 13 -1.58 5.09 -5.75
C VAL A 13 -1.31 4.42 -4.40
N PHE A 14 -1.18 5.21 -3.32
CA PHE A 14 -0.99 4.68 -1.97
C PHE A 14 -2.20 3.89 -1.49
N ALA A 15 -3.41 4.43 -1.68
CA ALA A 15 -4.64 3.72 -1.31
C ALA A 15 -4.79 2.39 -2.07
N ALA A 16 -4.50 2.38 -3.38
CA ALA A 16 -4.51 1.16 -4.18
C ALA A 16 -3.43 0.15 -3.73
N SER A 17 -2.21 0.60 -3.47
CA SER A 17 -1.12 -0.23 -2.94
C SER A 17 -1.51 -0.91 -1.63
N GLY A 18 -2.10 -0.15 -0.70
CA GLY A 18 -2.55 -0.67 0.58
C GLY A 18 -3.66 -1.70 0.42
N ALA A 19 -4.67 -1.42 -0.41
CA ALA A 19 -5.75 -2.36 -0.72
C ALA A 19 -5.22 -3.69 -1.27
N ILE A 20 -4.21 -3.65 -2.15
CA ILE A 20 -3.56 -4.86 -2.65
C ILE A 20 -2.95 -5.69 -1.51
N LYS A 21 -2.31 -5.07 -0.52
CA LYS A 21 -1.70 -5.79 0.62
C LYS A 21 -2.74 -6.40 1.58
N LEU A 22 -3.97 -5.88 1.61
CA LEU A 22 -5.07 -6.45 2.38
C LEU A 22 -5.73 -7.65 1.69
N VAL A 23 -5.84 -7.61 0.36
CA VAL A 23 -6.58 -8.61 -0.42
C VAL A 23 -5.69 -9.74 -0.93
N VAL A 24 -4.43 -9.44 -1.29
CA VAL A 24 -3.52 -10.43 -1.86
C VAL A 24 -2.79 -11.18 -0.73
N PRO A 25 -2.83 -12.53 -0.71
CA PRO A 25 -2.12 -13.31 0.31
C PRO A 25 -0.61 -13.02 0.33
N LYS A 26 0.00 -13.00 1.53
CA LYS A 26 1.45 -12.73 1.73
C LYS A 26 2.34 -13.51 0.75
N LYS A 27 2.12 -14.81 0.60
CA LYS A 27 2.91 -15.66 -0.32
C LYS A 27 2.84 -15.20 -1.77
N ARG A 28 1.69 -14.67 -2.20
CA ARG A 28 1.50 -14.11 -3.54
C ARG A 28 2.14 -12.73 -3.69
N LEU A 29 2.23 -11.95 -2.62
CA LEU A 29 2.94 -10.67 -2.62
C LEU A 29 4.45 -10.89 -2.79
N ALA A 30 5.03 -11.87 -2.09
CA ALA A 30 6.44 -12.23 -2.24
C ALA A 30 6.79 -12.58 -3.70
N LEU A 31 5.95 -13.38 -4.36
CA LEU A 31 6.09 -13.75 -5.77
C LEU A 31 5.92 -12.57 -6.76
N ARG A 32 5.29 -11.48 -6.33
CA ARG A 32 5.08 -10.26 -7.14
C ARG A 32 6.18 -9.22 -6.96
N GLY A 33 7.34 -9.61 -6.44
CA GLY A 33 8.49 -8.72 -6.23
C GLY A 33 8.48 -8.00 -4.88
N SER A 34 7.53 -8.31 -3.98
CA SER A 34 7.55 -7.80 -2.61
C SER A 34 8.27 -8.78 -1.67
N SER A 35 9.51 -9.18 -1.98
CA SER A 35 10.25 -10.19 -1.20
C SER A 35 10.40 -9.83 0.29
N TRP A 36 10.47 -8.54 0.60
CA TRP A 36 10.52 -8.01 1.97
C TRP A 36 9.37 -8.49 2.86
N VAL A 37 8.21 -8.86 2.28
CA VAL A 37 7.07 -9.34 3.07
C VAL A 37 7.38 -10.64 3.81
N ASP A 38 8.32 -11.44 3.31
CA ASP A 38 8.71 -12.71 3.94
C ASP A 38 9.43 -12.51 5.27
N ASP A 39 10.15 -11.39 5.42
CA ASP A 39 10.88 -11.02 6.64
C ASP A 39 9.96 -10.59 7.80
N PHE A 40 8.68 -10.32 7.53
CA PHE A 40 7.72 -9.81 8.51
C PHE A 40 6.53 -10.74 8.72
N SER A 41 5.84 -10.63 9.86
CA SER A 41 4.60 -11.36 10.09
C SER A 41 3.49 -10.92 9.11
N SER A 42 2.52 -11.80 8.81
CA SER A 42 1.36 -11.42 7.98
C SER A 42 0.60 -10.23 8.57
N GLY A 43 0.51 -10.12 9.89
CA GLY A 43 -0.13 -9.00 10.57
C GLY A 43 0.60 -7.67 10.32
N THR A 44 1.93 -7.69 10.29
CA THR A 44 2.74 -6.50 9.97
C THR A 44 2.53 -6.05 8.53
N VAL A 45 2.43 -6.99 7.57
CA VAL A 45 2.18 -6.66 6.15
C VAL A 45 0.78 -6.05 5.97
N ILE A 46 -0.22 -6.56 6.67
CA ILE A 46 -1.57 -6.00 6.70
C ILE A 46 -1.56 -4.60 7.34
N PHE A 47 -0.83 -4.42 8.44
CA PHE A 47 -0.69 -3.12 9.08
C PHE A 47 -0.07 -2.08 8.15
N VAL A 48 0.99 -2.44 7.40
CA VAL A 48 1.56 -1.57 6.36
C VAL A 48 0.49 -1.18 5.34
N GLY A 49 -0.28 -2.16 4.84
CA GLY A 49 -1.36 -1.88 3.90
C GLY A 49 -2.43 -0.92 4.45
N LEU A 50 -2.78 -1.04 5.74
CA LEU A 50 -3.70 -0.11 6.40
C LEU A 50 -3.12 1.30 6.48
N THR A 51 -1.83 1.45 6.82
CA THR A 51 -1.18 2.75 6.88
C THR A 51 -1.06 3.42 5.51
N GLU A 52 -0.86 2.64 4.45
CA GLU A 52 -0.86 3.17 3.07
C GLU A 52 -2.24 3.67 2.65
N ILE A 53 -3.32 2.99 3.04
CA ILE A 53 -4.69 3.48 2.81
C ILE A 53 -4.92 4.76 3.59
N ALA A 54 -4.61 4.78 4.88
CA ALA A 54 -4.80 5.96 5.72
C ALA A 54 -4.01 7.17 5.20
N GLY A 55 -2.74 6.97 4.84
CA GLY A 55 -1.89 8.02 4.27
C GLY A 55 -2.35 8.46 2.88
N GLY A 56 -2.78 7.53 2.04
CA GLY A 56 -3.32 7.83 0.72
C GLY A 56 -4.58 8.68 0.78
N LEU A 57 -5.51 8.33 1.68
CA LEU A 57 -6.73 9.12 1.92
C LEU A 57 -6.45 10.50 2.50
N ALA A 58 -5.40 10.66 3.31
CA ALA A 58 -4.99 11.95 3.84
C ALA A 58 -4.35 12.89 2.79
N MET A 59 -3.94 12.36 1.63
CA MET A 59 -3.38 13.14 0.51
C MET A 59 -4.41 13.60 -0.52
N LEU A 60 -5.65 13.08 -0.45
CA LEU A 60 -6.77 13.48 -1.32
C LEU A 60 -7.37 14.81 -0.84
#